data_AF-A0A2E9CFB6-F1
#
_entry.id   AF-A0A2E9CFB6-F1
#
_cell.length_a   1.000
_cell.length_b   1.000
_cell.length_c   1.000
_cell.angle_alpha   90.00
_cell.angle_beta   90.00
_cell.angle_gamma   90.00
#
_symmetry.space_group_name_H-M   'P 1'
#
loop_
_entity.id
_entity.type
_entity.pdbx_description
1 polymer ?
#
loop_
_entity_poly.entity_id
_entity_poly.type
_entity_poly.pdbx_seq_one_letter_code
_entity_poly.pdbx_strand_id
1 'polypeptide(L)'
;MKEKLVMFILMILLIFQNVQLEIDNFEEEYNENLGILEEKIDKQKLDIFASENNKVDYKLKKILDNNDAQNNLMSERLLVYSEKEELAYEEIIPPIKYGNKYLHFIDSPNVSLLRELYLDPKTNYIFSDYEVNYNELIEFSNKNKLDSYEAQDIMGIGAVHEEYNIKGEGVKIGVIDSGVDFGSNDMINSAYIDDSGYLASFDVTGTGIATTSASLTPIISQGRTYLELENKELDVFIWEEQRIATSNQLGIQLQNLEITDIEHISLSDIYKVGIARQVSLVENMPTQYFIFILVDTVEVGVYDKMYIDMETSLAITLVQSGLILPSGKTFIQLSEFDITNDDAIGENNPIGAKDINGDGIFDISFGGLGNAIDLYGISNKFIVQGIDPSGEIIGMIYDSVGHGTSSASCIASDGAIDFPIFDARLTEEIENNKTVRLKGAAPDVKIIAHKAFQLSEFIIGWHWTAGHKL
;
A
#
# COMPACT_ATOMS: atom_id res chain seq x y z
N MET A 1 26.15 -8.64 5.85
CA MET A 1 24.89 -8.11 5.29
C MET A 1 23.96 -7.66 6.42
N LYS A 2 23.59 -8.53 7.38
CA LYS A 2 22.72 -8.18 8.53
C LYS A 2 23.22 -6.99 9.38
N GLU A 3 24.49 -6.94 9.75
CA GLU A 3 25.04 -5.80 10.53
C GLU A 3 25.07 -4.48 9.74
N LYS A 4 25.29 -4.54 8.42
CA LYS A 4 25.25 -3.35 7.53
C LYS A 4 23.82 -2.84 7.35
N LEU A 5 22.82 -3.73 7.34
CA LEU A 5 21.41 -3.37 7.29
C LEU A 5 20.95 -2.70 8.58
N VAL A 6 21.36 -3.21 9.75
CA VAL A 6 21.10 -2.55 11.05
C VAL A 6 21.70 -1.15 11.08
N MET A 7 22.96 -1.01 10.62
CA MET A 7 23.60 0.30 10.53
C MET A 7 22.90 1.24 9.56
N PHE A 8 22.40 0.73 8.42
CA PHE A 8 21.67 1.50 7.41
C PHE A 8 20.30 1.96 7.94
N ILE A 9 19.56 1.06 8.61
CA ILE A 9 18.28 1.36 9.27
C ILE A 9 18.49 2.42 10.36
N LEU A 10 19.49 2.24 11.22
CA LEU A 10 19.87 3.24 12.22
C LEU A 10 20.28 4.57 11.57
N MET A 11 20.93 4.56 10.42
CA MET A 11 21.30 5.78 9.69
C MET A 11 20.08 6.51 9.12
N ILE A 12 19.09 5.78 8.59
CA ILE A 12 17.85 6.37 8.07
C ILE A 12 16.96 6.91 9.21
N LEU A 13 16.87 6.18 10.32
CA LEU A 13 16.20 6.63 11.56
C LEU A 13 16.71 8.00 12.03
N LEU A 14 18.00 8.29 11.78
CA LEU A 14 18.66 9.55 12.13
C LEU A 14 18.47 10.66 11.09
N ILE A 15 18.29 10.32 9.81
CA ILE A 15 18.00 11.29 8.74
C ILE A 15 16.62 11.91 8.94
N PHE A 16 15.61 11.10 9.29
CA PHE A 16 14.25 11.58 9.56
C PHE A 16 14.14 12.50 10.79
N GLN A 17 15.08 12.45 11.73
CA GLN A 17 15.11 13.38 12.87
C GLN A 17 15.57 14.81 12.50
N ASN A 18 16.16 15.02 11.32
CA ASN A 18 16.90 16.25 10.98
C ASN A 18 16.47 16.96 9.69
N VAL A 19 15.31 16.63 9.10
CA VAL A 19 14.85 17.34 7.88
C VAL A 19 14.30 18.73 8.26
N GLN A 20 15.22 19.70 8.30
CA GLN A 20 14.96 21.11 8.07
C GLN A 20 16.20 21.65 7.37
N LEU A 21 16.26 21.51 6.04
CA LEU A 21 17.37 22.02 5.22
C LEU A 21 16.87 23.16 4.33
N GLU A 22 17.35 24.36 4.62
CA GLU A 22 17.31 25.51 3.71
C GLU A 22 18.24 25.29 2.51
N ILE A 23 17.82 25.80 1.36
CA ILE A 23 18.38 25.65 0.01
C ILE A 23 19.59 26.57 -0.19
N ASP A 24 20.60 26.10 -0.94
CA ASP A 24 21.40 26.97 -1.84
C ASP A 24 21.85 26.23 -3.12
N ASN A 25 22.00 27.02 -4.19
CA ASN A 25 22.06 26.63 -5.61
C ASN A 25 23.30 25.81 -6.03
N PHE A 26 23.08 24.88 -6.97
CA PHE A 26 24.10 23.98 -7.52
C PHE A 26 24.54 24.36 -8.94
N GLU A 27 25.85 24.50 -9.15
CA GLU A 27 26.51 23.92 -10.35
C GLU A 27 28.05 23.79 -10.27
N GLU A 28 28.75 24.34 -9.26
CA GLU A 28 30.19 24.06 -9.04
C GLU A 28 30.52 23.38 -7.70
N GLU A 29 29.51 23.16 -6.85
CA GLU A 29 29.69 22.79 -5.43
C GLU A 29 29.37 21.31 -5.13
N TYR A 30 29.33 20.42 -6.13
CA TYR A 30 28.96 19.00 -5.92
C TYR A 30 30.02 18.21 -5.15
N ASN A 31 31.29 18.55 -5.30
CA ASN A 31 32.38 17.84 -4.61
C ASN A 31 32.75 18.44 -3.25
N GLU A 32 32.56 19.75 -3.04
CA GLU A 32 32.77 20.39 -1.74
C GLU A 32 31.60 20.13 -0.78
N ASN A 33 30.36 20.13 -1.27
CA ASN A 33 29.19 19.82 -0.45
C ASN A 33 29.09 18.35 -0.05
N LEU A 34 29.62 17.40 -0.83
CA LEU A 34 29.68 16.00 -0.39
C LEU A 34 30.60 15.84 0.83
N GLY A 35 31.75 16.52 0.84
CA GLY A 35 32.67 16.52 1.97
C GLY A 35 32.08 17.22 3.21
N ILE A 36 31.37 18.33 3.03
CA ILE A 36 30.68 19.04 4.13
C ILE A 36 29.47 18.27 4.63
N LEU A 37 28.75 17.57 3.75
CA LEU A 37 27.62 16.70 4.10
C LEU A 37 28.11 15.43 4.80
N GLU A 38 29.19 14.79 4.32
CA GLU A 38 29.86 13.69 5.00
C GLU A 38 30.41 14.12 6.36
N GLU A 39 31.01 15.32 6.47
CA GLU A 39 31.53 15.84 7.73
C GLU A 39 30.41 16.28 8.71
N LYS A 40 29.27 16.80 8.22
CA LYS A 40 28.08 17.11 9.03
C LYS A 40 27.32 15.86 9.45
N ILE A 41 27.18 14.89 8.55
CA ILE A 41 26.60 13.57 8.84
C ILE A 41 27.52 12.83 9.81
N ASP A 42 28.85 12.89 9.66
CA ASP A 42 29.78 12.27 10.60
C ASP A 42 29.81 13.02 11.94
N LYS A 43 29.69 14.35 11.98
CA LYS A 43 29.49 15.09 13.25
C LYS A 43 28.16 14.76 13.93
N GLN A 44 27.07 14.62 13.19
CA GLN A 44 25.76 14.25 13.76
C GLN A 44 25.70 12.76 14.15
N LYS A 45 26.35 11.87 13.39
CA LYS A 45 26.61 10.47 13.76
C LYS A 45 27.46 10.43 15.04
N LEU A 46 28.47 11.28 15.17
CA LEU A 46 29.28 11.36 16.37
C LEU A 46 28.49 11.93 17.55
N ASP A 47 27.69 12.99 17.44
CA ASP A 47 27.00 13.56 18.63
C ASP A 47 25.84 12.69 19.15
N ILE A 48 25.17 11.90 18.31
CA ILE A 48 24.07 11.02 18.74
C ILE A 48 24.60 9.70 19.35
N PHE A 49 25.74 9.20 18.89
CA PHE A 49 26.39 8.00 19.44
C PHE A 49 27.52 8.27 20.45
N ALA A 50 28.04 9.50 20.58
CA ALA A 50 29.15 9.83 21.50
C ALA A 50 28.71 10.31 22.88
N SER A 51 27.40 10.46 23.14
CA SER A 51 26.94 10.54 24.51
C SER A 51 26.44 9.17 24.93
N GLU A 52 27.04 8.59 25.97
CA GLU A 52 26.60 7.34 26.62
C GLU A 52 25.17 7.41 27.21
N ASN A 53 24.36 8.44 26.86
CA ASN A 53 23.13 8.82 27.57
C ASN A 53 21.86 8.98 26.71
N ASN A 54 21.88 8.83 25.38
CA ASN A 54 20.66 8.96 24.56
C ASN A 54 20.01 7.60 24.23
N LYS A 55 19.63 6.87 25.28
CA LYS A 55 18.88 5.60 25.17
C LYS A 55 17.46 5.77 24.57
N VAL A 56 16.94 6.99 24.53
CA VAL A 56 15.57 7.30 24.13
C VAL A 56 15.58 8.56 23.28
N ASP A 57 14.73 8.64 22.26
CA ASP A 57 14.63 9.85 21.44
C ASP A 57 14.16 11.08 22.24
N TYR A 58 14.34 12.27 21.67
CA TYR A 58 14.05 13.54 22.33
C TYR A 58 12.55 13.76 22.66
N LYS A 59 11.64 13.27 21.81
CA LYS A 59 10.19 13.42 22.01
C LYS A 59 9.73 12.58 23.20
N LEU A 60 10.15 11.32 23.24
CA LEU A 60 9.89 10.40 24.34
C LEU A 60 10.60 10.83 25.63
N LYS A 61 11.80 11.42 25.53
CA LYS A 61 12.53 11.98 26.67
C LYS A 61 11.73 13.08 27.38
N LYS A 62 11.09 13.98 26.62
CA LYS A 62 10.18 15.00 27.19
C LYS A 62 9.01 14.38 27.95
N ILE A 63 8.45 13.29 27.45
CA ILE A 63 7.36 12.57 28.13
C ILE A 63 7.85 11.98 29.45
N LEU A 64 9.04 11.38 29.46
CA LEU A 64 9.66 10.83 30.67
C LEU A 64 9.95 11.88 31.74
N ASP A 65 10.44 13.05 31.33
CA ASP A 65 10.84 14.14 32.23
C ASP A 65 9.63 14.91 32.80
N ASN A 66 8.47 14.85 32.13
CA ASN A 66 7.20 15.37 32.64
C ASN A 66 6.60 14.39 33.67
N ASN A 67 6.63 14.75 34.94
CA ASN A 67 6.19 13.90 36.06
C ASN A 67 4.66 13.70 36.18
N ASP A 68 3.85 14.34 35.34
CA ASP A 68 2.40 14.51 35.59
C ASP A 68 1.47 13.42 35.02
N ALA A 69 1.99 12.27 34.57
CA ALA A 69 1.13 11.17 34.14
C ALA A 69 1.73 9.81 34.53
N GLN A 70 1.13 9.15 35.51
CA GLN A 70 1.22 7.69 35.65
C GLN A 70 0.03 7.10 34.90
N ASN A 71 0.27 6.20 33.95
CA ASN A 71 -0.73 5.44 33.18
C ASN A 71 -1.53 6.15 32.07
N ASN A 72 -1.09 7.30 31.55
CA ASN A 72 -1.67 7.81 30.30
C ASN A 72 -1.18 6.98 29.11
N LEU A 73 -2.11 6.60 28.22
CA LEU A 73 -1.77 6.08 26.90
C LEU A 73 -1.00 7.15 26.13
N MET A 74 0.02 6.73 25.40
CA MET A 74 0.72 7.57 24.43
C MET A 74 0.07 7.37 23.07
N SER A 75 0.03 8.44 22.28
CA SER A 75 -0.46 8.40 20.91
C SER A 75 0.51 7.69 19.95
N GLU A 76 1.79 7.63 20.31
CA GLU A 76 2.87 7.12 19.48
C GLU A 76 3.11 5.63 19.72
N ARG A 77 3.24 4.85 18.65
CA ARG A 77 3.85 3.51 18.69
C ARG A 77 5.33 3.59 19.06
N LEU A 78 5.91 2.52 19.60
CA LEU A 78 7.34 2.46 19.91
C LEU A 78 8.08 1.41 19.08
N LEU A 79 9.28 1.78 18.66
CA LEU A 79 10.32 0.86 18.24
C LEU A 79 11.30 0.67 19.39
N VAL A 80 11.51 -0.57 19.83
CA VAL A 80 12.41 -0.87 20.95
C VAL A 80 13.49 -1.84 20.50
N TYR A 81 14.76 -1.43 20.62
CA TYR A 81 15.89 -2.31 20.39
C TYR A 81 16.42 -2.84 21.72
N SER A 82 16.34 -4.16 21.91
CA SER A 82 16.59 -4.82 23.21
C SER A 82 17.33 -6.15 23.06
N GLU A 83 17.99 -6.59 24.13
CA GLU A 83 18.54 -7.94 24.27
C GLU A 83 17.47 -8.98 24.68
N LYS A 84 16.25 -8.53 25.00
CA LYS A 84 15.12 -9.41 25.32
C LYS A 84 14.47 -9.93 24.05
N GLU A 85 14.16 -11.21 24.00
CA GLU A 85 13.42 -11.82 22.88
C GLU A 85 11.94 -11.49 22.93
N GLU A 86 11.38 -11.35 24.13
CA GLU A 86 9.97 -11.06 24.35
C GLU A 86 9.85 -9.90 25.34
N LEU A 87 8.90 -9.01 25.08
CA LEU A 87 8.44 -7.99 26.00
C LEU A 87 7.04 -8.33 26.51
N ALA A 88 6.70 -7.91 27.72
CA ALA A 88 5.40 -8.22 28.33
C ALA A 88 4.26 -7.29 27.82
N TYR A 89 4.21 -7.06 26.51
CA TYR A 89 3.30 -6.12 25.85
C TYR A 89 2.86 -6.65 24.49
N GLU A 90 1.74 -6.13 23.98
CA GLU A 90 1.27 -6.44 22.63
C GLU A 90 2.18 -5.77 21.60
N GLU A 91 2.65 -6.57 20.65
CA GLU A 91 3.46 -6.11 19.52
C GLU A 91 2.64 -6.22 18.24
N ILE A 92 2.82 -5.24 17.35
CA ILE A 92 2.22 -5.16 16.01
C ILE A 92 2.60 -6.40 15.20
N ILE A 93 3.86 -6.80 15.30
CA ILE A 93 4.43 -7.99 14.67
C ILE A 93 5.39 -8.68 15.66
N PRO A 94 5.71 -9.97 15.46
CA PRO A 94 6.80 -10.60 16.19
C PRO A 94 8.11 -9.81 16.06
N PRO A 95 8.92 -9.73 17.13
CA PRO A 95 10.12 -8.91 17.12
C PRO A 95 11.18 -9.46 16.15
N ILE A 96 11.83 -8.54 15.44
CA ILE A 96 12.81 -8.89 14.41
C ILE A 96 14.19 -9.07 15.03
N LYS A 97 14.76 -10.27 14.88
CA LYS A 97 16.06 -10.62 15.45
C LYS A 97 17.25 -10.10 14.65
N TYR A 98 18.14 -9.39 15.35
CA TYR A 98 19.42 -8.87 14.87
C TYR A 98 20.58 -9.34 15.74
N GLY A 99 21.25 -10.42 15.33
CA GLY A 99 22.33 -11.02 16.12
C GLY A 99 21.78 -11.58 17.44
N ASN A 100 22.24 -11.03 18.56
CA ASN A 100 21.76 -11.36 19.91
C ASN A 100 20.72 -10.37 20.46
N LYS A 101 20.18 -9.49 19.61
CA LYS A 101 19.22 -8.45 19.96
C LYS A 101 17.97 -8.54 19.09
N TYR A 102 16.94 -7.82 19.48
CA TYR A 102 15.59 -7.86 18.92
C TYR A 102 15.07 -6.43 18.75
N LEU A 103 14.39 -6.19 17.63
CA LEU A 103 13.65 -4.95 17.37
C LEU A 103 12.17 -5.25 17.55
N HIS A 104 11.56 -4.62 18.56
CA HIS A 104 10.15 -4.77 18.92
C HIS A 104 9.33 -3.61 18.37
N PHE A 105 8.06 -3.88 18.07
CA PHE A 105 7.11 -2.95 17.48
C PHE A 105 5.89 -2.84 18.37
N ILE A 106 5.90 -1.93 19.34
CA ILE A 106 4.87 -1.86 20.38
C ILE A 106 3.75 -0.93 19.94
N ASP A 107 2.52 -1.45 19.89
CA ASP A 107 1.32 -0.64 19.65
C ASP A 107 0.76 -0.06 20.95
N SER A 108 0.14 1.12 20.86
CA SER A 108 -0.61 1.75 21.96
C SER A 108 0.08 1.74 23.35
N PRO A 109 1.35 2.13 23.45
CA PRO A 109 2.12 2.08 24.70
C PRO A 109 1.59 3.10 25.72
N ASN A 110 1.99 2.94 26.99
CA ASN A 110 1.72 3.94 28.03
C ASN A 110 3.03 4.47 28.65
N VAL A 111 2.94 5.58 29.39
CA VAL A 111 4.11 6.21 30.01
C VAL A 111 4.81 5.28 31.02
N SER A 112 4.06 4.39 31.68
CA SER A 112 4.64 3.44 32.65
C SER A 112 5.52 2.39 31.96
N LEU A 113 5.07 1.87 30.81
CA LEU A 113 5.86 1.00 29.94
C LEU A 113 7.13 1.70 29.44
N LEU A 114 6.99 2.93 28.93
CA LEU A 114 8.14 3.71 28.46
C LEU A 114 9.20 3.87 29.57
N ARG A 115 8.77 4.14 30.82
CA ARG A 115 9.66 4.21 31.99
C ARG A 115 10.32 2.86 32.30
N GLU A 116 9.57 1.76 32.25
CA GLU A 116 10.10 0.42 32.46
C GLU A 116 11.22 0.10 31.46
N LEU A 117 10.96 0.29 30.17
CA LEU A 117 11.94 0.06 29.11
C LEU A 117 13.14 0.99 29.24
N TYR A 118 12.92 2.25 29.60
CA TYR A 118 14.00 3.22 29.78
C TYR A 118 14.92 2.84 30.95
N LEU A 119 14.39 2.26 32.03
CA LEU A 119 15.18 1.82 33.18
C LEU A 119 15.81 0.43 33.01
N ASP A 120 15.30 -0.38 32.08
CA ASP A 120 15.80 -1.74 31.86
C ASP A 120 17.20 -1.77 31.23
N PRO A 121 18.25 -2.31 31.90
CA PRO A 121 19.60 -2.35 31.35
C PRO A 121 19.72 -3.19 30.06
N LYS A 122 18.74 -4.07 29.76
CA LYS A 122 18.72 -4.87 28.52
C LYS A 122 18.13 -4.13 27.31
N THR A 123 17.42 -3.03 27.54
CA THR A 123 16.94 -2.16 26.47
C THR A 123 18.06 -1.22 26.06
N ASN A 124 18.40 -1.22 24.77
CA ASN A 124 19.47 -0.40 24.22
C ASN A 124 18.96 0.93 23.67
N TYR A 125 17.86 0.92 22.90
CA TYR A 125 17.27 2.12 22.32
C TYR A 125 15.75 2.05 22.29
N ILE A 126 15.11 3.21 22.41
CA ILE A 126 13.66 3.39 22.31
C ILE A 126 13.41 4.58 21.38
N PHE A 127 12.61 4.36 20.35
CA PHE A 127 12.21 5.37 19.38
C PHE A 127 10.69 5.43 19.28
N SER A 128 10.15 6.62 19.10
CA SER A 128 8.79 6.83 18.63
C SER A 128 8.73 6.39 17.17
N ASP A 129 7.64 5.76 16.82
CA ASP A 129 7.27 5.59 15.42
C ASP A 129 6.79 6.95 14.91
N TYR A 130 7.38 7.42 13.82
CA TYR A 130 7.04 8.72 13.24
C TYR A 130 6.41 8.50 11.87
N GLU A 131 5.41 9.31 11.57
CA GLU A 131 4.87 9.43 10.22
C GLU A 131 5.94 10.03 9.30
N VAL A 132 6.15 9.37 8.16
CA VAL A 132 7.03 9.82 7.08
C VAL A 132 6.16 10.62 6.12
N ASN A 133 6.36 11.93 6.07
CA ASN A 133 5.58 12.80 5.21
C ASN A 133 6.19 12.86 3.80
N TYR A 134 5.45 12.38 2.80
CA TYR A 134 5.82 12.47 1.39
C TYR A 134 5.70 13.91 0.82
N ASN A 135 4.98 14.80 1.51
CA ASN A 135 4.62 16.14 1.02
C ASN A 135 5.58 17.25 1.44
N GLU A 136 6.64 16.97 2.21
CA GLU A 136 7.74 17.93 2.38
C GLU A 136 8.60 17.95 1.11
N LEU A 137 7.99 18.44 0.02
CA LEU A 137 8.72 18.92 -1.13
C LEU A 137 9.65 20.02 -0.63
N ILE A 138 10.95 19.73 -0.58
CA ILE A 138 11.94 20.79 -0.76
C ILE A 138 11.51 21.47 -2.05
N GLU A 139 11.05 22.72 -1.98
CA GLU A 139 10.70 23.51 -3.15
C GLU A 139 11.96 23.68 -4.01
N PHE A 140 12.27 22.70 -4.85
CA PHE A 140 13.20 22.89 -5.93
C PHE A 140 12.63 24.03 -6.77
N SER A 141 13.42 25.08 -6.95
CA SER A 141 13.00 26.25 -7.72
C SER A 141 12.35 25.78 -9.02
N ASN A 142 11.14 26.26 -9.32
CA ASN A 142 10.34 25.86 -10.49
C ASN A 142 11.06 26.09 -11.85
N LYS A 143 12.30 26.56 -11.85
CA LYS A 143 13.10 26.80 -13.06
C LYS A 143 13.69 25.54 -13.68
N ASN A 144 13.88 24.46 -12.90
CA ASN A 144 14.59 23.25 -13.37
C ASN A 144 13.85 21.94 -13.01
N LYS A 145 12.51 21.88 -13.15
CA LYS A 145 11.82 20.58 -13.06
C LYS A 145 12.16 19.77 -14.31
N LEU A 146 12.93 18.70 -14.12
CA LEU A 146 13.24 17.73 -15.14
C LEU A 146 12.14 16.67 -15.12
N ASP A 147 11.47 16.48 -16.25
CA ASP A 147 10.48 15.40 -16.37
C ASP A 147 11.19 14.04 -16.33
N SER A 148 10.50 12.99 -15.85
CA SER A 148 11.11 11.66 -15.72
C SER A 148 11.65 11.11 -17.05
N TYR A 149 11.02 11.43 -18.18
CA TYR A 149 11.53 11.04 -19.51
C TYR A 149 12.83 11.76 -19.89
N GLU A 150 12.96 13.06 -19.56
CA GLU A 150 14.22 13.79 -19.77
C GLU A 150 15.34 13.22 -18.89
N ALA A 151 15.01 12.77 -17.67
CA ALA A 151 15.96 12.08 -16.79
C ALA A 151 16.48 10.79 -17.41
N GLN A 152 15.60 9.99 -18.02
CA GLN A 152 16.00 8.74 -18.69
C GLN A 152 16.90 8.99 -19.90
N ASP A 153 16.60 10.03 -20.68
CA ASP A 153 17.42 10.43 -21.83
C ASP A 153 18.82 10.87 -21.38
N ILE A 154 18.92 11.69 -20.33
CA ILE A 154 20.21 12.12 -19.75
C ILE A 154 21.02 10.94 -19.21
N MET A 155 20.35 9.98 -18.57
CA MET A 155 21.00 8.75 -18.07
C MET A 155 21.37 7.76 -19.19
N GLY A 156 20.94 8.00 -20.43
CA GLY A 156 21.23 7.12 -21.57
C GLY A 156 20.52 5.77 -21.50
N ILE A 157 19.37 5.69 -20.82
CA ILE A 157 18.63 4.42 -20.59
C ILE A 157 18.18 3.81 -21.92
N GLY A 158 17.69 4.62 -22.85
CA GLY A 158 17.29 4.15 -24.18
C GLY A 158 18.45 3.48 -24.93
N ALA A 159 19.66 4.04 -24.84
CA ALA A 159 20.85 3.43 -25.44
C ALA A 159 21.19 2.09 -24.78
N VAL A 160 21.01 1.95 -23.47
CA VAL A 160 21.21 0.67 -22.77
C VAL A 160 20.25 -0.41 -23.29
N HIS A 161 18.98 -0.04 -23.49
CA HIS A 161 17.96 -0.95 -24.03
C HIS A 161 18.24 -1.33 -25.49
N GLU A 162 18.62 -0.37 -26.33
CA GLU A 162 18.84 -0.58 -27.77
C GLU A 162 20.16 -1.31 -28.08
N GLU A 163 21.26 -0.91 -27.44
CA GLU A 163 22.60 -1.45 -27.74
C GLU A 163 22.86 -2.79 -27.04
N TYR A 164 22.37 -2.96 -25.81
CA TYR A 164 22.71 -4.13 -24.98
C TYR A 164 21.51 -5.02 -24.67
N ASN A 165 20.28 -4.61 -24.98
CA ASN A 165 19.05 -5.31 -24.62
C ASN A 165 18.98 -5.67 -23.11
N ILE A 166 19.45 -4.77 -22.25
CA ILE A 166 19.40 -4.92 -20.79
C ILE A 166 18.20 -4.12 -20.27
N LYS A 167 17.18 -4.84 -19.78
CA LYS A 167 15.90 -4.26 -19.31
C LYS A 167 15.48 -4.73 -17.92
N GLY A 168 16.35 -5.47 -17.23
CA GLY A 168 16.11 -5.92 -15.86
C GLY A 168 15.47 -7.31 -15.71
N GLU A 169 15.43 -8.12 -16.77
CA GLU A 169 14.92 -9.50 -16.71
C GLU A 169 15.55 -10.30 -15.55
N GLY A 170 14.70 -10.98 -14.77
CA GLY A 170 15.11 -11.79 -13.62
C GLY A 170 15.45 -11.00 -12.35
N VAL A 171 15.37 -9.66 -12.38
CA VAL A 171 15.54 -8.79 -11.22
C VAL A 171 14.18 -8.50 -10.58
N LYS A 172 14.16 -8.52 -9.25
CA LYS A 172 13.01 -8.11 -8.43
C LYS A 172 13.38 -6.85 -7.68
N ILE A 173 12.51 -5.85 -7.68
CA ILE A 173 12.72 -4.57 -6.99
C ILE A 173 11.61 -4.37 -5.97
N GLY A 174 12.01 -4.14 -4.72
CA GLY A 174 11.09 -3.71 -3.66
C GLY A 174 10.82 -2.21 -3.77
N VAL A 175 9.55 -1.82 -3.87
CA VAL A 175 9.11 -0.42 -3.83
C VAL A 175 8.34 -0.23 -2.53
N ILE A 176 8.92 0.53 -1.60
CA ILE A 176 8.32 0.81 -0.29
C ILE A 176 7.93 2.28 -0.28
N ASP A 177 6.63 2.53 -0.42
CA ASP A 177 6.05 3.85 -0.70
C ASP A 177 4.55 3.81 -0.31
N SER A 178 3.68 4.62 -0.91
CA SER A 178 2.23 4.64 -0.65
C SER A 178 1.43 3.42 -1.15
N GLY A 179 2.12 2.40 -1.67
CA GLY A 179 1.56 1.25 -2.38
C GLY A 179 1.82 1.32 -3.88
N VAL A 180 1.36 0.32 -4.64
CA VAL A 180 1.42 0.33 -6.11
C VAL A 180 0.10 -0.22 -6.62
N ASP A 181 -0.51 0.50 -7.55
CA ASP A 181 -1.65 0.01 -8.31
C ASP A 181 -1.16 -0.75 -9.55
N PHE A 182 -1.15 -2.08 -9.43
CA PHE A 182 -0.78 -2.96 -10.54
C PHE A 182 -1.86 -3.08 -11.61
N GLY A 183 -3.08 -2.59 -11.37
CA GLY A 183 -4.10 -2.52 -12.40
C GLY A 183 -3.98 -1.30 -13.31
N SER A 184 -2.91 -0.50 -13.18
CA SER A 184 -2.54 0.47 -14.22
C SER A 184 -2.06 -0.27 -15.48
N ASN A 185 -2.48 0.21 -16.67
CA ASN A 185 -2.12 -0.41 -17.96
C ASN A 185 -0.62 -0.64 -18.13
N ASP A 186 0.20 0.31 -17.69
CA ASP A 186 1.66 0.27 -17.81
C ASP A 186 2.34 -0.65 -16.78
N MET A 187 1.62 -1.02 -15.72
CA MET A 187 2.15 -1.75 -14.56
C MET A 187 1.65 -3.19 -14.47
N ILE A 188 0.61 -3.57 -15.22
CA ILE A 188 -0.06 -4.87 -15.14
C ILE A 188 0.91 -6.05 -15.31
N ASN A 189 1.94 -5.87 -16.13
CA ASN A 189 2.95 -6.91 -16.38
C ASN A 189 4.14 -6.86 -15.41
N SER A 190 4.22 -5.85 -14.54
CA SER A 190 5.37 -5.65 -13.64
C SER A 190 5.23 -6.38 -12.31
N ALA A 191 4.04 -6.85 -11.94
CA ALA A 191 3.81 -7.40 -10.61
C ALA A 191 4.56 -8.72 -10.38
N TYR A 192 5.21 -8.86 -9.21
CA TYR A 192 5.80 -10.13 -8.79
C TYR A 192 4.75 -11.02 -8.10
N ILE A 193 4.40 -12.13 -8.75
CA ILE A 193 3.54 -13.17 -8.20
C ILE A 193 4.44 -14.23 -7.54
N ASP A 194 4.17 -14.58 -6.28
CA ASP A 194 4.95 -15.60 -5.56
C ASP A 194 4.40 -17.02 -5.76
N ASP A 195 5.00 -17.99 -5.07
CA ASP A 195 4.64 -19.41 -5.20
C ASP A 195 3.23 -19.74 -4.67
N SER A 196 2.58 -18.82 -3.95
CA SER A 196 1.17 -18.95 -3.55
C SER A 196 0.21 -18.49 -4.65
N GLY A 197 0.73 -17.92 -5.74
CA GLY A 197 -0.04 -17.40 -6.86
C GLY A 197 -0.66 -16.03 -6.62
N TYR A 198 -0.39 -15.39 -5.48
CA TYR A 198 -0.79 -14.01 -5.21
C TYR A 198 0.38 -13.04 -5.36
N LEU A 199 0.08 -11.74 -5.30
CA LEU A 199 1.13 -10.73 -5.29
C LEU A 199 1.98 -10.90 -4.03
N ALA A 200 3.30 -11.00 -4.22
CA ALA A 200 4.24 -11.01 -3.10
C ALA A 200 4.28 -9.67 -2.36
N SER A 201 3.62 -8.64 -2.88
CA SER A 201 3.48 -7.33 -2.26
C SER A 201 2.77 -7.42 -0.90
N PHE A 202 3.07 -6.47 -0.01
CA PHE A 202 2.60 -6.51 1.38
C PHE A 202 2.10 -5.15 1.86
N ASP A 203 0.87 -5.12 2.38
CA ASP A 203 0.33 -3.99 3.13
C ASP A 203 0.47 -4.20 4.63
N VAL A 204 1.45 -3.55 5.25
CA VAL A 204 1.66 -3.57 6.70
C VAL A 204 0.86 -2.49 7.44
N THR A 205 0.21 -1.57 6.73
CA THR A 205 -0.60 -0.51 7.34
C THR A 205 -1.93 -1.03 7.88
N GLY A 206 -2.33 -2.23 7.43
CA GLY A 206 -3.61 -2.86 7.73
C GLY A 206 -4.79 -2.25 6.97
N THR A 207 -4.56 -1.37 5.98
CA THR A 207 -5.64 -0.79 5.15
C THR A 207 -6.20 -1.77 4.12
N GLY A 208 -5.39 -2.72 3.68
CA GLY A 208 -5.63 -3.62 2.55
C GLY A 208 -6.33 -4.91 2.94
N ILE A 209 -7.35 -4.82 3.78
CA ILE A 209 -8.17 -5.97 4.18
C ILE A 209 -9.65 -5.73 3.89
N ALA A 210 -10.37 -6.80 3.55
CA ALA A 210 -11.83 -6.77 3.43
C ALA A 210 -12.43 -8.11 3.85
N THR A 211 -13.53 -8.06 4.59
CA THR A 211 -14.23 -9.25 5.07
C THR A 211 -15.40 -9.62 4.16
N THR A 212 -15.86 -10.87 4.26
CA THR A 212 -17.16 -11.28 3.74
C THR A 212 -18.13 -11.46 4.90
N SER A 213 -19.27 -10.78 4.86
CA SER A 213 -20.28 -10.88 5.94
C SER A 213 -21.55 -11.63 5.53
N ALA A 214 -21.64 -12.05 4.27
CA ALA A 214 -22.73 -12.88 3.77
C ALA A 214 -22.21 -14.18 3.15
N SER A 215 -22.96 -15.26 3.35
CA SER A 215 -22.79 -16.55 2.66
C SER A 215 -24.12 -16.92 2.04
N LEU A 216 -24.20 -16.92 0.71
CA LEU A 216 -25.43 -17.00 -0.05
C LEU A 216 -25.45 -18.19 -0.97
N THR A 217 -26.64 -18.73 -1.18
CA THR A 217 -26.91 -19.76 -2.18
C THR A 217 -27.71 -19.13 -3.32
N PRO A 218 -27.44 -19.48 -4.58
CA PRO A 218 -28.13 -18.90 -5.72
C PRO A 218 -29.65 -19.15 -5.72
N ILE A 219 -30.41 -18.18 -6.23
CA ILE A 219 -31.82 -18.33 -6.55
C ILE A 219 -32.05 -18.17 -8.05
N ILE A 220 -33.04 -18.87 -8.60
CA ILE A 220 -33.41 -18.74 -10.01
C ILE A 220 -34.72 -17.96 -10.10
N SER A 221 -34.70 -16.89 -10.88
CA SER A 221 -35.88 -16.07 -11.19
C SER A 221 -35.92 -15.76 -12.67
N GLN A 222 -37.04 -16.10 -13.33
CA GLN A 222 -37.28 -15.82 -14.75
C GLN A 222 -36.18 -16.30 -15.72
N GLY A 223 -35.48 -17.39 -15.37
CA GLY A 223 -34.43 -17.97 -16.21
C GLY A 223 -33.05 -17.33 -16.03
N ARG A 224 -32.90 -16.44 -15.04
CA ARG A 224 -31.63 -15.87 -14.58
C ARG A 224 -31.34 -16.32 -13.15
N THR A 225 -30.08 -16.31 -12.78
CA THR A 225 -29.62 -16.74 -11.46
C THR A 225 -29.07 -15.56 -10.69
N TYR A 226 -29.45 -15.42 -9.41
CA TYR A 226 -29.10 -14.29 -8.57
C TYR A 226 -28.61 -14.70 -7.18
N LEU A 227 -27.76 -13.86 -6.59
CA LEU A 227 -27.54 -13.81 -5.15
C LEU A 227 -28.43 -12.73 -4.54
N GLU A 228 -29.26 -13.10 -3.57
CA GLU A 228 -30.19 -12.16 -2.92
C GLU A 228 -29.46 -11.19 -1.99
N LEU A 229 -28.97 -10.06 -2.49
CA LEU A 229 -28.38 -9.00 -1.65
C LEU A 229 -29.40 -7.92 -1.26
N GLU A 230 -30.55 -7.86 -1.93
CA GLU A 230 -31.59 -6.90 -1.60
C GLU A 230 -32.03 -7.07 -0.13
N ASN A 231 -32.01 -5.97 0.64
CA ASN A 231 -32.27 -5.94 2.09
C ASN A 231 -31.21 -6.61 2.98
N LYS A 232 -30.05 -7.01 2.45
CA LYS A 232 -28.91 -7.41 3.28
C LYS A 232 -28.03 -6.21 3.62
N GLU A 233 -27.21 -6.39 4.65
CA GLU A 233 -26.16 -5.45 5.03
C GLU A 233 -24.82 -6.17 4.91
N LEU A 234 -23.90 -5.58 4.15
CA LEU A 234 -22.54 -6.08 4.03
C LEU A 234 -21.61 -5.27 4.93
N ASP A 235 -20.61 -5.93 5.50
CA ASP A 235 -19.61 -5.31 6.34
C ASP A 235 -18.57 -4.61 5.47
N VAL A 236 -18.16 -3.42 5.90
CA VAL A 236 -17.15 -2.60 5.26
C VAL A 236 -16.15 -2.17 6.33
N PHE A 237 -14.88 -2.47 6.12
CA PHE A 237 -13.83 -2.04 7.04
C PHE A 237 -13.51 -0.54 6.83
N ILE A 238 -13.63 0.23 7.92
CA ILE A 238 -13.31 1.66 7.98
C ILE A 238 -12.01 1.80 8.76
N TRP A 239 -10.89 1.80 8.05
CA TRP A 239 -9.55 1.83 8.61
C TRP A 239 -9.29 3.04 9.50
N GLU A 240 -9.74 4.22 9.06
CA GLU A 240 -9.58 5.50 9.76
C GLU A 240 -10.22 5.49 11.16
N GLU A 241 -11.31 4.73 11.30
CA GLU A 241 -12.07 4.59 12.55
C GLU A 241 -11.80 3.26 13.26
N GLN A 242 -10.94 2.40 12.68
CA GLN A 242 -10.58 1.07 13.17
C GLN A 242 -11.81 0.22 13.52
N ARG A 243 -12.84 0.26 12.67
CA ARG A 243 -14.11 -0.47 12.91
C ARG A 243 -14.74 -1.01 11.64
N ILE A 244 -15.70 -1.89 11.83
CA ILE A 244 -16.63 -2.32 10.79
C ILE A 244 -17.84 -1.37 10.77
N ALA A 245 -18.19 -0.90 9.57
CA ALA A 245 -19.46 -0.26 9.26
C ALA A 245 -20.31 -1.21 8.42
N THR A 246 -21.63 -1.00 8.38
CA THR A 246 -22.49 -1.71 7.42
C THR A 246 -22.72 -0.89 6.16
N SER A 247 -22.97 -1.56 5.03
CA SER A 247 -23.29 -0.91 3.75
C SER A 247 -24.40 0.14 3.89
N ASN A 248 -25.43 -0.14 4.70
CA ASN A 248 -26.50 0.80 5.00
C ASN A 248 -26.04 2.05 5.78
N GLN A 249 -25.12 1.90 6.74
CA GLN A 249 -24.54 3.05 7.46
C GLN A 249 -23.75 3.98 6.52
N LEU A 250 -23.18 3.42 5.45
CA LEU A 250 -22.49 4.15 4.39
C LEU A 250 -23.43 4.62 3.27
N GLY A 251 -24.74 4.33 3.35
CA GLY A 251 -25.71 4.67 2.30
C GLY A 251 -25.56 3.86 1.01
N ILE A 252 -24.85 2.73 1.05
CA ILE A 252 -24.70 1.80 -0.06
C ILE A 252 -25.92 0.88 -0.09
N GLN A 253 -26.83 1.12 -1.05
CA GLN A 253 -28.03 0.31 -1.25
C GLN A 253 -27.73 -0.87 -2.17
N LEU A 254 -28.00 -2.09 -1.71
CA LEU A 254 -27.74 -3.32 -2.44
C LEU A 254 -28.96 -3.79 -3.24
N GLN A 255 -28.73 -4.37 -4.42
CA GLN A 255 -29.70 -5.09 -5.23
C GLN A 255 -29.23 -6.53 -5.47
N ASN A 256 -30.13 -7.41 -5.87
CA ASN A 256 -29.78 -8.80 -6.19
C ASN A 256 -28.71 -8.84 -7.28
N LEU A 257 -27.63 -9.57 -7.01
CA LEU A 257 -26.47 -9.68 -7.88
C LEU A 257 -26.69 -10.81 -8.89
N GLU A 258 -26.68 -10.49 -10.19
CA GLU A 258 -26.82 -11.48 -11.26
C GLU A 258 -25.53 -12.29 -11.43
N ILE A 259 -25.68 -13.63 -11.46
CA ILE A 259 -24.58 -14.59 -11.57
C ILE A 259 -24.85 -15.68 -12.63
N THR A 260 -25.76 -15.43 -13.57
CA THR A 260 -26.33 -16.44 -14.50
C THR A 260 -25.31 -17.27 -15.28
N ASP A 261 -24.12 -16.74 -15.61
CA ASP A 261 -23.10 -17.48 -16.38
C ASP A 261 -21.98 -18.08 -15.52
N ILE A 262 -22.02 -17.81 -14.21
CA ILE A 262 -21.03 -18.25 -13.24
C ILE A 262 -21.69 -18.95 -12.04
N GLU A 263 -22.92 -19.43 -12.20
CA GLU A 263 -23.77 -19.93 -11.13
C GLU A 263 -23.36 -21.31 -10.58
N HIS A 264 -22.53 -22.03 -11.31
CA HIS A 264 -22.03 -23.36 -10.96
C HIS A 264 -20.51 -23.41 -10.71
N ILE A 265 -19.86 -22.25 -10.59
CA ILE A 265 -18.40 -22.19 -10.39
C ILE A 265 -18.00 -22.59 -8.97
N SER A 266 -18.87 -22.30 -7.98
CA SER A 266 -18.69 -22.67 -6.57
C SER A 266 -19.07 -24.13 -6.37
N LEU A 267 -18.12 -24.98 -5.96
CA LEU A 267 -18.36 -26.40 -5.72
C LEU A 267 -19.28 -26.63 -4.52
N SER A 268 -19.31 -25.69 -3.57
CA SER A 268 -20.18 -25.75 -2.39
C SER A 268 -21.60 -25.23 -2.63
N ASP A 269 -21.88 -24.63 -3.79
CA ASP A 269 -23.04 -23.76 -4.04
C ASP A 269 -23.16 -22.58 -3.04
N ILE A 270 -22.08 -22.26 -2.30
CA ILE A 270 -22.03 -21.15 -1.35
C ILE A 270 -21.10 -20.07 -1.91
N TYR A 271 -21.63 -18.85 -1.95
CA TYR A 271 -20.94 -17.65 -2.40
C TYR A 271 -20.72 -16.75 -1.19
N LYS A 272 -19.45 -16.46 -0.89
CA LYS A 272 -19.09 -15.46 0.13
C LYS A 272 -19.16 -14.09 -0.50
N VAL A 273 -19.81 -13.12 0.14
CA VAL A 273 -20.00 -11.79 -0.43
C VAL A 273 -19.46 -10.72 0.53
N GLY A 274 -18.73 -9.76 -0.02
CA GLY A 274 -18.11 -8.67 0.74
C GLY A 274 -18.04 -7.35 -0.04
N ILE A 275 -17.63 -6.30 0.67
CA ILE A 275 -17.29 -5.01 0.09
C ILE A 275 -15.86 -4.67 0.52
N ALA A 276 -14.95 -4.57 -0.45
CA ALA A 276 -13.62 -4.07 -0.22
C ALA A 276 -13.61 -2.54 -0.38
N ARG A 277 -12.92 -1.84 0.53
CA ARG A 277 -12.80 -0.38 0.51
C ARG A 277 -11.34 0.00 0.37
N GLN A 278 -11.05 0.84 -0.62
CA GLN A 278 -9.71 1.39 -0.84
C GLN A 278 -9.69 2.85 -0.43
N VAL A 279 -8.99 3.13 0.68
CA VAL A 279 -8.89 4.50 1.20
C VAL A 279 -7.90 5.31 0.39
N SER A 280 -8.35 6.49 -0.04
CA SER A 280 -7.49 7.53 -0.58
C SER A 280 -7.04 8.47 0.53
N LEU A 281 -5.76 8.81 0.55
CA LEU A 281 -5.15 9.76 1.48
C LEU A 281 -4.87 11.12 0.80
N VAL A 282 -5.38 11.34 -0.42
CA VAL A 282 -5.21 12.58 -1.18
C VAL A 282 -6.58 13.15 -1.56
N GLU A 283 -6.77 14.44 -1.34
CA GLU A 283 -8.06 15.15 -1.47
C GLU A 283 -8.75 14.96 -2.84
N ASN A 284 -7.98 14.79 -3.91
CA ASN A 284 -8.50 14.69 -5.28
C ASN A 284 -8.64 13.25 -5.80
N MET A 285 -8.30 12.25 -5.00
CA MET A 285 -8.45 10.84 -5.36
C MET A 285 -9.63 10.24 -4.59
N PRO A 286 -10.63 9.65 -5.28
CA PRO A 286 -11.82 9.10 -4.62
C PRO A 286 -11.45 7.86 -3.78
N THR A 287 -12.10 7.70 -2.63
CA THR A 287 -12.14 6.40 -1.93
C THR A 287 -13.00 5.44 -2.76
N GLN A 288 -12.47 4.25 -3.05
CA GLN A 288 -13.14 3.28 -3.92
C GLN A 288 -13.78 2.15 -3.12
N TYR A 289 -14.85 1.59 -3.68
CA TYR A 289 -15.63 0.50 -3.08
C TYR A 289 -15.84 -0.60 -4.11
N PHE A 290 -15.56 -1.84 -3.73
CA PHE A 290 -15.61 -3.00 -4.60
C PHE A 290 -16.55 -4.07 -4.04
N ILE A 291 -17.67 -4.33 -4.72
CA ILE A 291 -18.53 -5.47 -4.40
C ILE A 291 -17.92 -6.72 -5.01
N PHE A 292 -17.72 -7.75 -4.20
CA PHE A 292 -17.11 -8.97 -4.67
C PHE A 292 -17.77 -10.22 -4.10
N ILE A 293 -17.57 -11.33 -4.81
CA ILE A 293 -17.89 -12.68 -4.37
C ILE A 293 -16.64 -13.54 -4.34
N LEU A 294 -16.57 -14.48 -3.40
CA LEU A 294 -15.58 -15.56 -3.40
C LEU A 294 -16.26 -16.90 -3.65
N VAL A 295 -15.56 -17.76 -4.37
CA VAL A 295 -16.00 -19.11 -4.73
C VAL A 295 -14.90 -20.14 -4.52
N ASP A 296 -15.30 -21.38 -4.25
CA ASP A 296 -14.44 -22.55 -4.07
C ASP A 296 -14.47 -23.45 -5.31
N THR A 297 -13.50 -23.28 -6.21
CA THR A 297 -13.48 -23.97 -7.52
C THR A 297 -12.67 -25.26 -7.53
N VAL A 298 -11.85 -25.49 -6.49
CA VAL A 298 -10.96 -26.66 -6.39
C VAL A 298 -11.39 -27.64 -5.29
N GLU A 299 -11.61 -27.16 -4.07
CA GLU A 299 -11.97 -27.99 -2.90
C GLU A 299 -13.15 -27.36 -2.16
N VAL A 300 -14.17 -28.16 -1.84
CA VAL A 300 -15.38 -27.68 -1.16
C VAL A 300 -15.05 -27.04 0.19
N GLY A 301 -15.43 -25.77 0.35
CA GLY A 301 -15.17 -24.94 1.53
C GLY A 301 -13.80 -24.27 1.56
N VAL A 302 -12.99 -24.41 0.50
CA VAL A 302 -11.69 -23.73 0.33
C VAL A 302 -11.81 -22.73 -0.82
N TYR A 303 -11.95 -21.45 -0.46
CA TYR A 303 -12.19 -20.39 -1.44
C TYR A 303 -10.89 -19.98 -2.13
N ASP A 304 -10.92 -19.92 -3.47
CA ASP A 304 -9.71 -19.75 -4.30
C ASP A 304 -9.87 -18.75 -5.46
N LYS A 305 -11.09 -18.34 -5.79
CA LYS A 305 -11.35 -17.29 -6.78
C LYS A 305 -12.27 -16.21 -6.25
N MET A 306 -12.07 -15.02 -6.79
CA MET A 306 -12.85 -13.83 -6.54
C MET A 306 -13.36 -13.27 -7.86
N TYR A 307 -14.59 -12.79 -7.85
CA TYR A 307 -15.14 -11.96 -8.91
C TYR A 307 -15.51 -10.62 -8.30
N ILE A 308 -15.35 -9.55 -9.06
CA ILE A 308 -15.68 -8.19 -8.63
C ILE A 308 -16.65 -7.62 -9.64
N ASP A 309 -17.79 -7.11 -9.20
CA ASP A 309 -18.71 -6.37 -10.07
C ASP A 309 -18.12 -4.97 -10.30
N MET A 310 -17.29 -4.82 -11.33
CA MET A 310 -16.45 -3.63 -11.52
C MET A 310 -17.28 -2.39 -11.89
N GLU A 311 -18.33 -2.57 -12.69
CA GLU A 311 -19.19 -1.46 -13.12
C GLU A 311 -20.05 -0.93 -11.97
N THR A 312 -20.65 -1.83 -11.18
CA THR A 312 -21.36 -1.43 -9.96
C THR A 312 -20.40 -0.76 -9.00
N SER A 313 -19.20 -1.31 -8.80
CA SER A 313 -18.15 -0.78 -7.92
C SER A 313 -17.73 0.64 -8.29
N LEU A 314 -17.54 0.92 -9.58
CA LEU A 314 -17.28 2.27 -10.09
C LEU A 314 -18.45 3.21 -9.78
N ALA A 315 -19.68 2.78 -10.06
CA ALA A 315 -20.87 3.58 -9.75
C ALA A 315 -20.98 3.90 -8.25
N ILE A 316 -20.65 2.95 -7.36
CA ILE A 316 -20.67 3.16 -5.89
C ILE A 316 -19.65 4.23 -5.53
N THR A 317 -18.42 4.06 -6.03
CA THR A 317 -17.29 4.95 -5.82
C THR A 317 -17.61 6.39 -6.22
N LEU A 318 -18.17 6.59 -7.41
CA LEU A 318 -18.50 7.92 -7.94
C LEU A 318 -19.59 8.63 -7.12
N VAL A 319 -20.60 7.88 -6.65
CA VAL A 319 -21.67 8.42 -5.80
C VAL A 319 -21.15 8.76 -4.40
N GLN A 320 -20.38 7.85 -3.79
CA GLN A 320 -19.79 8.07 -2.46
C GLN A 320 -18.80 9.23 -2.45
N SER A 321 -18.12 9.47 -3.57
CA SER A 321 -17.19 10.59 -3.73
C SER A 321 -17.87 11.92 -4.11
N GLY A 322 -19.20 11.95 -4.25
CA GLY A 322 -19.94 13.16 -4.61
C GLY A 322 -19.70 13.68 -6.03
N LEU A 323 -19.01 12.92 -6.88
CA LEU A 323 -18.72 13.26 -8.28
C LEU A 323 -19.99 13.19 -9.15
N ILE A 324 -20.96 12.38 -8.74
CA ILE A 324 -22.30 12.36 -9.32
C ILE A 324 -23.24 13.12 -8.38
N LEU A 325 -23.53 14.37 -8.70
CA LEU A 325 -24.60 15.11 -8.03
C LEU A 325 -25.94 14.48 -8.39
N PRO A 326 -26.81 14.14 -7.41
CA PRO A 326 -28.11 13.50 -7.65
C PRO A 326 -29.05 14.48 -8.37
N SER A 327 -28.89 14.60 -9.68
CA SER A 327 -29.80 15.30 -10.58
C SER A 327 -30.55 14.26 -11.42
N GLY A 328 -31.58 13.68 -10.79
CA GLY A 328 -32.61 12.91 -11.50
C GLY A 328 -32.25 11.48 -11.93
N LYS A 329 -31.00 11.03 -11.78
CA LYS A 329 -30.65 9.61 -11.79
C LYS A 329 -30.31 9.15 -10.37
N THR A 330 -30.91 8.06 -9.90
CA THR A 330 -30.51 7.44 -8.63
C THR A 330 -29.28 6.56 -8.87
N PHE A 331 -28.41 6.41 -7.86
CA PHE A 331 -27.29 5.47 -7.85
C PHE A 331 -27.66 4.08 -8.42
N ILE A 332 -28.82 3.57 -7.99
CA ILE A 332 -29.47 2.33 -8.46
C ILE A 332 -29.67 2.26 -9.99
N GLN A 333 -29.79 3.38 -10.69
CA GLN A 333 -29.98 3.41 -12.15
C GLN A 333 -28.66 3.38 -12.93
N LEU A 334 -27.52 3.50 -12.25
CA LEU A 334 -26.18 3.45 -12.87
C LEU A 334 -25.47 2.11 -12.61
N SER A 335 -25.83 1.42 -11.53
CA SER A 335 -25.27 0.11 -11.18
C SER A 335 -26.12 -1.02 -11.76
N GLU A 336 -25.49 -1.94 -12.48
CA GLU A 336 -26.17 -3.08 -13.09
C GLU A 336 -26.39 -4.25 -12.11
N PHE A 337 -25.59 -4.35 -11.05
CA PHE A 337 -25.57 -5.51 -10.15
C PHE A 337 -25.49 -6.83 -10.95
N ASP A 338 -24.55 -6.88 -11.88
CA ASP A 338 -24.31 -8.00 -12.78
C ASP A 338 -22.80 -8.26 -12.82
N ILE A 339 -22.39 -9.43 -12.32
CA ILE A 339 -20.98 -9.81 -12.26
C ILE A 339 -20.60 -10.79 -13.39
N THR A 340 -21.55 -11.14 -14.26
CA THR A 340 -21.34 -12.14 -15.31
C THR A 340 -20.43 -11.65 -16.44
N ASN A 341 -20.21 -10.34 -16.52
CA ASN A 341 -19.34 -9.68 -17.49
C ASN A 341 -17.94 -9.36 -16.91
N ASP A 342 -17.61 -9.87 -15.72
CA ASP A 342 -16.34 -9.64 -15.05
C ASP A 342 -15.48 -10.90 -14.99
N ASP A 343 -14.18 -10.72 -15.23
CA ASP A 343 -13.21 -11.81 -15.18
C ASP A 343 -12.88 -12.21 -13.74
N ALA A 344 -12.57 -13.49 -13.55
CA ALA A 344 -12.12 -14.00 -12.26
C ALA A 344 -10.69 -13.54 -11.93
N ILE A 345 -10.47 -13.14 -10.68
CA ILE A 345 -9.15 -12.95 -10.10
C ILE A 345 -8.87 -14.01 -9.03
N GLY A 346 -7.61 -14.35 -8.82
CA GLY A 346 -7.21 -15.40 -7.88
C GLY A 346 -5.78 -15.86 -8.10
N GLU A 347 -5.52 -17.13 -7.80
CA GLU A 347 -4.19 -17.73 -7.96
C GLU A 347 -3.66 -17.56 -9.40
N ASN A 348 -2.45 -17.04 -9.55
CA ASN A 348 -1.73 -16.74 -10.79
C ASN A 348 -2.38 -15.65 -11.69
N ASN A 349 -3.50 -15.08 -11.28
CA ASN A 349 -4.12 -13.89 -11.90
C ASN A 349 -4.70 -12.97 -10.81
N PRO A 350 -3.87 -12.35 -9.94
CA PRO A 350 -4.35 -11.68 -8.74
C PRO A 350 -4.77 -10.21 -8.97
N ILE A 351 -4.57 -9.65 -10.17
CA ILE A 351 -4.83 -8.24 -10.48
C ILE A 351 -6.25 -8.10 -11.05
N GLY A 352 -7.01 -7.14 -10.53
CA GLY A 352 -8.35 -6.81 -11.02
C GLY A 352 -8.38 -5.39 -11.55
N ALA A 353 -8.62 -5.21 -12.85
CA ALA A 353 -8.83 -3.91 -13.48
C ALA A 353 -9.74 -4.07 -14.70
N LYS A 354 -10.50 -3.02 -15.04
CA LYS A 354 -11.45 -3.07 -16.17
C LYS A 354 -11.45 -1.78 -16.95
N ASP A 355 -11.41 -1.93 -18.27
CA ASP A 355 -11.69 -0.89 -19.25
C ASP A 355 -13.18 -1.04 -19.59
N ILE A 356 -14.00 -0.20 -18.96
CA ILE A 356 -15.46 -0.26 -19.04
C ILE A 356 -15.91 0.36 -20.36
N ASN A 357 -15.22 1.40 -20.82
CA ASN A 357 -15.63 2.17 -21.97
C ASN A 357 -15.05 1.65 -23.32
N GLY A 358 -14.04 0.78 -23.26
CA GLY A 358 -13.40 0.12 -24.39
C GLY A 358 -12.37 0.95 -25.14
N ASP A 359 -11.80 2.00 -24.53
CA ASP A 359 -10.80 2.88 -25.14
C ASP A 359 -9.35 2.37 -24.99
N GLY A 360 -9.14 1.26 -24.29
CA GLY A 360 -7.86 0.64 -24.01
C GLY A 360 -7.21 1.11 -22.71
N ILE A 361 -7.87 1.94 -21.91
CA ILE A 361 -7.40 2.41 -20.59
C ILE A 361 -8.29 1.80 -19.52
N PHE A 362 -7.68 1.26 -18.45
CA PHE A 362 -8.46 0.77 -17.32
C PHE A 362 -9.10 1.95 -16.58
N ASP A 363 -10.43 1.96 -16.53
CA ASP A 363 -11.25 3.00 -15.87
C ASP A 363 -11.29 2.81 -14.34
N ILE A 364 -11.15 1.55 -13.88
CA ILE A 364 -11.16 1.18 -12.49
C ILE A 364 -10.15 0.05 -12.23
N SER A 365 -9.49 0.11 -11.08
CA SER A 365 -8.54 -0.89 -10.62
C SER A 365 -8.78 -1.23 -9.17
N PHE A 366 -8.87 -2.54 -8.88
CA PHE A 366 -8.81 -3.10 -7.54
C PHE A 366 -7.35 -3.20 -7.03
N GLY A 367 -6.35 -2.87 -7.84
CA GLY A 367 -4.96 -3.21 -7.56
C GLY A 367 -4.78 -4.71 -7.69
N GLY A 368 -4.48 -5.41 -6.60
CA GLY A 368 -4.48 -6.86 -6.65
C GLY A 368 -4.48 -7.57 -5.30
N LEU A 369 -4.83 -8.85 -5.35
CA LEU A 369 -4.77 -9.77 -4.22
C LEU A 369 -3.31 -9.98 -3.79
N GLY A 370 -3.01 -9.62 -2.55
CA GLY A 370 -1.66 -9.61 -2.01
C GLY A 370 -1.65 -9.91 -0.52
N ASN A 371 -0.52 -9.69 0.12
CA ASN A 371 -0.40 -9.92 1.55
C ASN A 371 -0.85 -8.65 2.30
N ALA A 372 -1.58 -8.80 3.41
CA ALA A 372 -1.92 -7.70 4.29
C ALA A 372 -1.87 -8.15 5.75
N ILE A 373 -1.40 -7.29 6.64
CA ILE A 373 -1.47 -7.53 8.08
C ILE A 373 -2.86 -7.18 8.60
N ASP A 374 -3.41 -8.01 9.47
CA ASP A 374 -4.64 -7.67 10.20
C ASP A 374 -4.27 -6.99 11.52
N LEU A 375 -3.75 -5.77 11.41
CA LEU A 375 -3.24 -5.01 12.55
C LEU A 375 -4.29 -4.77 13.64
N TYR A 376 -5.56 -4.77 13.26
CA TYR A 376 -6.68 -4.40 14.14
C TYR A 376 -7.51 -5.61 14.60
N GLY A 377 -7.06 -6.84 14.29
CA GLY A 377 -7.71 -8.08 14.74
C GLY A 377 -9.12 -8.29 14.18
N ILE A 378 -9.39 -7.80 12.97
CA ILE A 378 -10.69 -7.89 12.29
C ILE A 378 -11.08 -9.35 12.01
N SER A 379 -10.11 -10.19 11.65
CA SER A 379 -10.25 -11.61 11.33
C SER A 379 -9.56 -12.55 12.32
N ASN A 380 -8.78 -12.01 13.26
CA ASN A 380 -7.90 -12.77 14.17
C ASN A 380 -6.78 -13.57 13.45
N LYS A 381 -6.51 -13.30 12.19
CA LYS A 381 -5.37 -13.86 11.45
C LYS A 381 -4.25 -12.85 11.46
N PHE A 382 -3.00 -13.26 11.64
CA PHE A 382 -1.91 -12.28 11.68
C PHE A 382 -1.63 -11.65 10.30
N ILE A 383 -1.45 -12.49 9.27
CA ILE A 383 -1.28 -12.08 7.87
C ILE A 383 -2.35 -12.78 7.04
N VAL A 384 -3.01 -12.01 6.19
CA VAL A 384 -3.95 -12.48 5.17
C VAL A 384 -3.23 -12.52 3.83
N GLN A 385 -3.30 -13.64 3.12
CA GLN A 385 -2.60 -13.85 1.84
C GLN A 385 -3.61 -13.98 0.70
N GLY A 386 -3.82 -12.92 -0.06
CA GLY A 386 -4.79 -12.90 -1.15
C GLY A 386 -6.18 -13.28 -0.65
N ILE A 387 -6.72 -14.42 -1.08
CA ILE A 387 -7.97 -14.96 -0.57
C ILE A 387 -7.68 -15.92 0.58
N ASP A 388 -8.24 -15.65 1.76
CA ASP A 388 -8.16 -16.62 2.84
C ASP A 388 -8.95 -17.90 2.49
N PRO A 389 -8.40 -19.10 2.73
CA PRO A 389 -9.09 -20.35 2.45
C PRO A 389 -10.50 -20.50 3.05
N SER A 390 -10.80 -19.89 4.21
CA SER A 390 -12.16 -19.93 4.79
C SER A 390 -13.17 -19.06 4.02
N GLY A 391 -12.67 -18.19 3.14
CA GLY A 391 -13.43 -17.19 2.41
C GLY A 391 -13.96 -16.07 3.30
N GLU A 392 -13.44 -15.87 4.51
CA GLU A 392 -13.94 -14.86 5.46
C GLU A 392 -13.28 -13.49 5.29
N ILE A 393 -12.07 -13.44 4.75
CA ILE A 393 -11.28 -12.23 4.59
C ILE A 393 -10.35 -12.33 3.36
N ILE A 394 -10.07 -11.19 2.75
CA ILE A 394 -9.04 -11.04 1.71
C ILE A 394 -8.00 -10.01 2.11
N GLY A 395 -6.78 -10.20 1.61
CA GLY A 395 -5.68 -9.25 1.62
C GLY A 395 -5.47 -8.67 0.22
N MET A 396 -5.25 -7.37 0.14
CA MET A 396 -5.08 -6.64 -1.11
C MET A 396 -3.99 -5.58 -1.00
N ILE A 397 -3.36 -5.28 -2.13
CA ILE A 397 -2.45 -4.16 -2.29
C ILE A 397 -3.03 -3.20 -3.34
N TYR A 398 -2.95 -1.92 -3.01
CA TYR A 398 -3.33 -0.81 -3.87
C TYR A 398 -2.54 0.41 -3.42
N ASP A 399 -2.58 1.47 -4.21
CA ASP A 399 -1.92 2.73 -3.88
C ASP A 399 -2.92 3.74 -3.30
N SER A 400 -2.67 4.18 -2.07
CA SER A 400 -3.55 5.12 -1.37
C SER A 400 -3.26 6.60 -1.69
N VAL A 401 -2.18 6.90 -2.44
CA VAL A 401 -1.74 8.28 -2.74
C VAL A 401 -1.45 8.49 -4.22
N GLY A 402 -0.99 7.46 -4.93
CA GLY A 402 -0.52 7.52 -6.32
C GLY A 402 1.00 7.71 -6.46
N HIS A 403 1.69 8.08 -5.37
CA HIS A 403 3.13 8.34 -5.40
C HIS A 403 3.93 7.05 -5.66
N GLY A 404 3.60 5.96 -4.98
CA GLY A 404 4.29 4.69 -5.17
C GLY A 404 4.06 4.08 -6.56
N THR A 405 2.88 4.22 -7.14
CA THR A 405 2.60 3.82 -8.54
C THR A 405 3.44 4.65 -9.52
N SER A 406 3.55 5.96 -9.30
CA SER A 406 4.42 6.85 -10.10
C SER A 406 5.91 6.48 -9.96
N SER A 407 6.37 6.22 -8.74
CA SER A 407 7.73 5.75 -8.47
C SER A 407 8.00 4.40 -9.16
N ALA A 408 7.05 3.46 -9.07
CA ALA A 408 7.17 2.15 -9.68
C ALA A 408 7.10 2.19 -11.21
N SER A 409 6.31 3.09 -11.81
CA SER A 409 6.23 3.25 -13.27
C SER A 409 7.52 3.80 -13.86
N CYS A 410 8.22 4.71 -13.15
CA CYS A 410 9.56 5.16 -13.53
C CYS A 410 10.58 4.01 -13.60
N ILE A 411 10.34 2.92 -12.87
CA ILE A 411 11.19 1.73 -12.85
C ILE A 411 10.75 0.73 -13.93
N ALA A 412 9.47 0.33 -13.91
CA ALA A 412 9.01 -0.90 -14.54
C ALA A 412 7.87 -0.72 -15.55
N SER A 413 7.47 0.52 -15.89
CA SER A 413 6.44 0.71 -16.91
C SER A 413 6.84 0.01 -18.22
N ASP A 414 5.91 -0.75 -18.80
CA ASP A 414 6.08 -1.36 -20.11
C ASP A 414 5.84 -0.38 -21.28
N GLY A 415 5.31 0.81 -20.99
CA GLY A 415 4.92 1.84 -21.94
C GLY A 415 3.77 1.40 -22.85
N ALA A 416 2.76 0.73 -22.28
CA ALA A 416 1.57 0.26 -22.98
C ALA A 416 0.73 1.42 -23.53
N ILE A 417 0.62 2.54 -22.81
CA ILE A 417 -0.20 3.68 -23.20
C ILE A 417 0.60 4.92 -23.62
N ASP A 418 -0.06 5.74 -24.43
CA ASP A 418 0.47 7.01 -24.93
C ASP A 418 0.07 8.14 -23.95
N PHE A 419 1.05 8.79 -23.32
CA PHE A 419 0.80 9.91 -22.41
C PHE A 419 0.94 11.26 -23.13
N PRO A 420 -0.02 12.18 -23.00
CA PRO A 420 0.17 13.55 -23.44
C PRO A 420 1.22 14.24 -22.56
N ILE A 421 2.30 14.76 -23.14
CA ILE A 421 3.24 15.63 -22.41
C ILE A 421 2.77 17.08 -22.52
N PHE A 422 2.58 17.71 -21.37
CA PHE A 422 2.45 19.17 -21.27
C PHE A 422 3.81 19.77 -20.95
N ASP A 423 4.49 20.35 -21.95
CA ASP A 423 5.73 21.10 -21.70
C ASP A 423 5.37 22.45 -21.05
N ALA A 424 5.53 22.54 -19.74
CA ALA A 424 5.27 23.75 -18.97
C ALA A 424 6.15 24.96 -19.38
N ARG A 425 7.20 24.75 -20.20
CA ARG A 425 8.08 25.82 -20.71
C ARG A 425 7.56 26.44 -22.02
N LEU A 426 6.60 25.79 -22.70
CA LEU A 426 5.99 26.27 -23.94
C LEU A 426 4.60 26.86 -23.61
N THR A 427 4.56 28.16 -23.35
CA THR A 427 3.38 28.88 -22.82
C THR A 427 2.29 29.19 -23.87
N GLU A 428 2.13 28.42 -24.94
CA GLU A 428 0.99 28.58 -25.85
C GLU A 428 0.10 27.33 -25.82
N GLU A 429 -1.11 27.54 -25.29
CA GLU A 429 -2.07 26.60 -24.72
C GLU A 429 -2.68 25.55 -25.69
N ILE A 430 -2.15 25.35 -26.90
CA ILE A 430 -2.79 24.49 -27.90
C ILE A 430 -1.82 23.57 -28.68
N GLU A 431 -0.49 23.71 -28.56
CA GLU A 431 0.42 23.08 -29.55
C GLU A 431 1.26 21.86 -29.16
N ASN A 432 1.01 21.16 -28.04
CA ASN A 432 1.69 19.86 -27.82
C ASN A 432 0.71 18.69 -27.67
N ASN A 433 0.05 18.31 -28.78
CA ASN A 433 -0.53 16.98 -28.99
C ASN A 433 0.56 15.87 -29.11
N LYS A 434 1.73 16.08 -28.50
CA LYS A 434 2.81 15.11 -28.49
C LYS A 434 2.49 14.11 -27.40
N THR A 435 2.13 12.91 -27.81
CA THR A 435 2.10 11.76 -26.91
C THR A 435 3.44 11.05 -26.94
N VAL A 436 3.81 10.44 -25.81
CA VAL A 436 4.96 9.54 -25.73
C VAL A 436 4.58 8.29 -24.95
N ARG A 437 5.27 7.19 -25.25
CA ARG A 437 5.26 5.99 -24.41
C ARG A 437 6.39 6.07 -23.43
N LEU A 438 6.06 6.15 -22.15
CA LEU A 438 7.04 6.28 -21.08
C LEU A 438 7.37 4.91 -20.53
N LYS A 439 8.36 4.24 -21.11
CA LYS A 439 8.89 3.02 -20.50
C LYS A 439 9.62 3.34 -19.21
N GLY A 440 9.58 2.41 -18.26
CA GLY A 440 10.43 2.46 -17.08
C GLY A 440 11.90 2.26 -17.42
N ALA A 441 12.78 2.59 -16.48
CA ALA A 441 14.22 2.39 -16.60
C ALA A 441 14.60 0.91 -16.86
N ALA A 442 13.83 -0.02 -16.32
CA ALA A 442 14.03 -1.45 -16.40
C ALA A 442 12.66 -2.16 -16.54
N PRO A 443 12.06 -2.14 -17.75
CA PRO A 443 10.67 -2.59 -17.96
C PRO A 443 10.45 -4.10 -17.78
N ASP A 444 11.52 -4.91 -17.77
CA ASP A 444 11.43 -6.38 -17.64
C ASP A 444 11.68 -6.84 -16.18
N VAL A 445 11.79 -5.93 -15.21
CA VAL A 445 11.85 -6.27 -13.78
C VAL A 445 10.50 -6.71 -13.25
N LYS A 446 10.50 -7.32 -12.07
CA LYS A 446 9.28 -7.52 -11.27
C LYS A 446 9.29 -6.66 -10.02
N ILE A 447 8.15 -6.04 -9.70
CA ILE A 447 7.97 -5.18 -8.54
C ILE A 447 7.31 -5.95 -7.40
N ILE A 448 7.87 -5.78 -6.20
CA ILE A 448 7.24 -6.15 -4.93
C ILE A 448 6.90 -4.84 -4.23
N ALA A 449 5.62 -4.51 -4.17
CA ALA A 449 5.16 -3.28 -3.55
C ALA A 449 5.00 -3.46 -2.04
N HIS A 450 5.27 -2.40 -1.29
CA HIS A 450 5.03 -2.38 0.13
C HIS A 450 4.47 -1.02 0.53
N LYS A 451 3.27 -1.02 1.11
CA LYS A 451 2.62 0.22 1.57
C LYS A 451 3.20 0.63 2.92
N ALA A 452 3.65 1.87 3.04
CA ALA A 452 4.19 2.42 4.28
C ALA A 452 3.94 3.93 4.39
N PHE A 453 3.61 4.37 5.59
CA PHE A 453 3.46 5.77 6.00
C PHE A 453 4.20 6.05 7.31
N GLN A 454 4.48 5.02 8.10
CA GLN A 454 5.25 5.12 9.34
C GLN A 454 6.60 4.43 9.22
N LEU A 455 7.55 4.90 10.00
CA LEU A 455 8.91 4.38 10.02
C LEU A 455 9.00 2.88 10.32
N SER A 456 8.17 2.38 11.24
CA SER A 456 8.04 0.94 11.50
C SER A 456 7.69 0.16 10.24
N GLU A 457 6.74 0.68 9.46
CA GLU A 457 6.22 0.08 8.25
C GLU A 457 7.31 0.02 7.16
N PHE A 458 8.14 1.07 7.04
CA PHE A 458 9.32 1.04 6.14
C PHE A 458 10.32 -0.05 6.54
N ILE A 459 10.61 -0.18 7.84
CA ILE A 459 11.55 -1.20 8.33
C ILE A 459 11.02 -2.61 8.04
N ILE A 460 9.74 -2.84 8.32
CA ILE A 460 9.07 -4.12 8.02
C ILE A 460 9.11 -4.39 6.52
N GLY A 461 8.87 -3.37 5.69
CA GLY A 461 8.94 -3.48 4.24
C GLY A 461 10.31 -3.84 3.70
N TRP A 462 11.39 -3.28 4.27
CA TRP A 462 12.74 -3.71 3.90
C TRP A 462 12.99 -5.19 4.22
N HIS A 463 12.48 -5.69 5.34
CA HIS A 463 12.61 -7.10 5.67
C HIS A 463 11.82 -8.00 4.74
N TRP A 464 10.56 -7.63 4.50
CA TRP A 464 9.67 -8.37 3.63
C TRP A 464 10.24 -8.48 2.21
N THR A 465 10.63 -7.35 1.63
CA THR A 465 11.21 -7.29 0.27
C THR A 465 12.58 -7.97 0.17
N ALA A 466 13.32 -8.08 1.29
CA ALA A 466 14.55 -8.87 1.38
C ALA A 466 14.29 -10.39 1.52
N GLY A 467 13.03 -10.83 1.59
CA GLY A 467 12.64 -12.24 1.71
C GLY A 467 12.75 -12.80 3.13
N HIS A 468 12.74 -11.95 4.16
CA HIS A 468 12.64 -12.41 5.54
C HIS A 468 11.21 -12.86 5.85
N LYS A 469 11.08 -13.91 6.67
CA LYS A 469 9.79 -14.29 7.24
C LYS A 469 9.48 -13.38 8.43
N LEU A 470 8.25 -12.87 8.48
CA LEU A 470 7.69 -12.13 9.60
C LEU A 470 7.07 -13.09 10.62
#